data_AF-A0A2U2ALD3-F1
#
_entry.id   AF-A0A2U2ALD3-F1
#
_cell.length_a   1.000
_cell.length_b   1.000
_cell.length_c   1.000
_cell.angle_alpha   90.00
_cell.angle_beta   90.00
_cell.angle_gamma   90.00
#
_symmetry.space_group_name_H-M   'P 1'
#
loop_
_entity.id
_entity.type
_entity.pdbx_description
1 polymer ?
#
loop_
_entity_poly.entity_id
_entity_poly.type
_entity_poly.pdbx_seq_one_letter_code
_entity_poly.pdbx_strand_id
1 'polypeptide(L)'
;MSHQGSMAPLIAVMEINPKTTAWAEWRYPQFLLPHLGEKRRLTYLMSRALLLSSLQRYYAPKLNGLPDIAYNKHQKPYFLNAPFHFNLTHTEDAVAVIILPHRTTHLEAHLEIQIETQIGRFETANFLPRGYYSDQNASLIGEKENIIGIDLESIQPRKSFAALLQRTFSPLEIAWILEPSTPRPLNRILHRIDLPASLTKAQQKRFFLLWSTKEAYLKADGRGLQGLKSLEIDPIEQALYGDLKAGKLYAGTRSFNNNIHSLALYLPQKSADHLTLTILDVESEREIFFTETIKWDLILSDMPKQHSSQ
;
A
#
# COMPACT_ATOMS: atom_id res chain seq x y z
N MET A 1 16.66 -13.33 20.90
CA MET A 1 15.47 -13.92 20.24
C MET A 1 15.78 -14.07 18.78
N SER A 2 15.86 -15.31 18.30
CA SER A 2 16.18 -15.65 16.91
C SER A 2 15.02 -15.26 15.99
N HIS A 3 15.22 -14.22 15.17
CA HIS A 3 14.28 -13.87 14.10
C HIS A 3 14.42 -14.89 12.96
N GLN A 4 13.60 -15.93 12.97
CA GLN A 4 13.19 -16.58 11.72
C GLN A 4 12.51 -15.51 10.86
N GLY A 5 12.98 -15.31 9.63
CA GLY A 5 12.42 -14.33 8.70
C GLY A 5 10.91 -14.53 8.58
N SER A 6 10.15 -13.47 8.85
CA SER A 6 8.70 -13.52 8.73
C SER A 6 8.35 -13.68 7.26
N MET A 7 7.61 -14.72 6.89
CA MET A 7 7.04 -14.89 5.55
C MET A 7 5.72 -14.09 5.38
N ALA A 8 5.31 -13.34 6.40
CA ALA A 8 4.08 -12.56 6.38
C ALA A 8 4.30 -11.20 5.67
N PRO A 9 3.24 -10.64 5.06
CA PRO A 9 3.25 -9.26 4.61
C PRO A 9 3.52 -8.29 5.78
N LEU A 10 4.28 -7.24 5.52
CA LEU A 10 4.52 -6.15 6.47
C LEU A 10 3.84 -4.88 5.95
N ILE A 11 3.08 -4.22 6.81
CA ILE A 11 2.59 -2.86 6.58
C ILE A 11 3.32 -1.98 7.58
N ALA A 12 4.20 -1.11 7.10
CA ALA A 12 4.96 -0.20 7.94
C ALA A 12 4.54 1.25 7.68
N VAL A 13 4.46 2.05 8.75
CA VAL A 13 4.15 3.48 8.69
C VAL A 13 5.14 4.27 9.52
N MET A 14 5.37 5.52 9.12
CA MET A 14 6.23 6.45 9.84
C MET A 14 5.69 7.87 9.69
N GLU A 15 5.62 8.60 10.80
CA GLU A 15 5.31 10.02 10.78
C GLU A 15 6.48 10.81 10.19
N ILE A 16 6.17 11.85 9.42
CA ILE A 16 7.15 12.85 9.00
C ILE A 16 7.11 13.97 10.04
N ASN A 17 8.13 14.03 10.89
CA ASN A 17 8.31 15.05 11.91
C ASN A 17 9.81 15.37 12.06
N PRO A 18 10.22 16.38 12.85
CA PRO A 18 11.64 16.74 12.97
C PRO A 18 12.55 15.60 13.41
N LYS A 19 12.06 14.73 14.31
CA LYS A 19 12.81 13.61 14.89
C LYS A 19 13.08 12.52 13.85
N THR A 20 12.04 12.09 13.14
CA THR A 20 12.15 11.08 12.10
C THR A 20 12.88 11.60 10.86
N THR A 21 12.71 12.88 10.53
CA THR A 21 13.46 13.54 9.45
C THR A 21 14.96 13.57 9.74
N ALA A 22 15.38 14.07 10.91
CA ALA A 22 16.79 14.13 11.27
C ALA A 22 17.45 12.74 11.28
N TRP A 23 16.74 11.73 11.79
CA TRP A 23 17.19 10.34 11.73
C TRP A 23 17.37 9.84 10.28
N ALA A 24 16.39 10.11 9.41
CA ALA A 24 16.47 9.66 8.03
C ALA A 24 17.62 10.33 7.28
N GLU A 25 17.83 11.64 7.49
CA GLU A 25 18.93 12.41 6.89
C GLU A 25 20.31 11.89 7.33
N TRP A 26 20.46 11.61 8.62
CA TRP A 26 21.71 11.10 9.19
C TRP A 26 21.98 9.64 8.79
N ARG A 27 20.96 8.78 8.86
CA ARG A 27 21.10 7.34 8.66
C ARG A 27 21.12 6.93 7.19
N TYR A 28 20.40 7.67 6.34
CA TYR A 28 20.21 7.35 4.92
C TYR A 28 20.52 8.55 3.99
N PRO A 29 21.71 9.18 4.12
CA PRO A 29 22.06 10.37 3.33
C PRO A 29 22.07 10.10 1.82
N GLN A 30 22.22 8.85 1.38
CA GLN A 30 22.14 8.45 -0.02
C GLN A 30 20.76 8.71 -0.67
N PHE A 31 19.70 8.90 0.13
CA PHE A 31 18.36 9.23 -0.38
C PHE A 31 18.07 10.74 -0.38
N LEU A 32 19.02 11.57 0.05
CA LEU A 32 18.91 13.01 -0.06
C LEU A 32 19.19 13.46 -1.49
N LEU A 33 18.12 13.91 -2.17
CA LEU A 33 18.19 14.38 -3.55
C LEU A 33 18.07 15.92 -3.59
N PRO A 34 19.19 16.68 -3.60
CA PRO A 34 19.16 18.13 -3.45
C PRO A 34 18.50 18.87 -4.62
N HIS A 35 18.44 18.22 -5.80
CA HIS A 35 17.80 18.77 -6.99
C HIS A 35 16.27 18.76 -6.93
N LEU A 36 15.66 18.05 -5.97
CA LEU A 36 14.21 18.04 -5.78
C LEU A 36 13.78 19.20 -4.88
N GLY A 37 12.62 19.77 -5.17
CA GLY A 37 11.96 20.73 -4.28
C GLY A 37 11.71 20.12 -2.90
N GLU A 38 11.72 20.96 -1.86
CA GLU A 38 11.74 20.56 -0.45
C GLU A 38 10.73 19.45 -0.10
N LYS A 39 9.45 19.67 -0.39
CA LYS A 39 8.39 18.68 -0.08
C LYS A 39 8.63 17.32 -0.75
N ARG A 40 9.05 17.32 -2.02
CA ARG A 40 9.31 16.09 -2.78
C ARG A 40 10.60 15.41 -2.33
N ARG A 41 11.62 16.19 -1.97
CA ARG A 41 12.88 15.67 -1.39
C ARG A 41 12.60 14.95 -0.07
N LEU A 42 11.81 15.58 0.80
CA LEU A 42 11.44 15.00 2.10
C LEU A 42 10.65 13.71 1.93
N THR A 43 9.57 13.72 1.15
CA THR A 43 8.76 12.49 0.98
C THR A 43 9.53 11.37 0.28
N TYR A 44 10.45 11.70 -0.63
CA TYR A 44 11.36 10.74 -1.25
C TYR A 44 12.31 10.11 -0.22
N LEU A 45 13.00 10.92 0.59
CA LEU A 45 13.88 10.46 1.67
C LEU A 45 13.12 9.54 2.63
N MET A 46 12.00 10.02 3.16
CA MET A 46 11.24 9.33 4.21
C MET A 46 10.69 8.00 3.72
N SER A 47 10.16 7.94 2.50
CA SER A 47 9.62 6.71 1.91
C SER A 47 10.71 5.63 1.74
N ARG A 48 11.93 6.04 1.34
CA ARG A 48 13.05 5.10 1.12
C ARG A 48 13.75 4.70 2.41
N ALA A 49 13.86 5.61 3.38
CA ALA A 49 14.32 5.29 4.73
C ALA A 49 13.41 4.24 5.38
N LEU A 50 12.08 4.44 5.35
CA LEU A 50 11.12 3.47 5.88
C LEU A 50 11.22 2.11 5.18
N LEU A 51 11.27 2.09 3.84
CA LEU A 51 11.39 0.84 3.07
C LEU A 51 12.68 0.08 3.42
N LEU A 52 13.83 0.75 3.42
CA LEU A 52 15.11 0.10 3.70
C LEU A 52 15.19 -0.39 5.16
N SER A 53 14.82 0.46 6.12
CA SER A 53 14.80 0.10 7.54
C SER A 53 13.85 -1.09 7.79
N SER A 54 12.67 -1.10 7.17
CA SER A 54 11.72 -2.22 7.26
C SER A 54 12.28 -3.51 6.67
N LEU A 55 12.93 -3.45 5.49
CA LEU A 55 13.59 -4.60 4.90
C LEU A 55 14.70 -5.14 5.80
N GLN A 56 15.57 -4.26 6.31
CA GLN A 56 16.65 -4.64 7.23
C GLN A 56 16.10 -5.30 8.50
N ARG A 57 15.06 -4.71 9.10
CA ARG A 57 14.53 -5.19 10.37
C ARG A 57 13.87 -6.56 10.28
N TYR A 58 13.08 -6.81 9.22
CA TYR A 58 12.16 -7.94 9.17
C TYR A 58 12.55 -9.05 8.19
N TYR A 59 13.31 -8.73 7.15
CA TYR A 59 13.53 -9.66 6.03
C TYR A 59 15.02 -9.90 5.71
N ALA A 60 15.85 -8.86 5.72
CA ALA A 60 17.24 -8.93 5.29
C ALA A 60 18.17 -8.03 6.13
N PRO A 61 18.53 -8.42 7.36
CA PRO A 61 19.33 -7.60 8.29
C PRO A 61 20.71 -7.16 7.78
N LYS A 62 21.25 -7.88 6.80
CA LYS A 62 22.56 -7.59 6.20
C LYS A 62 22.47 -6.68 4.95
N LEU A 63 21.28 -6.22 4.58
CA LEU A 63 21.06 -5.40 3.40
C LEU A 63 21.67 -4.01 3.62
N ASN A 64 22.63 -3.59 2.78
CA ASN A 64 23.34 -2.32 2.95
C ASN A 64 22.70 -1.13 2.20
N GLY A 65 21.71 -1.40 1.35
CA GLY A 65 21.02 -0.41 0.53
C GLY A 65 19.80 -1.02 -0.14
N LEU A 66 18.95 -0.20 -0.75
CA LEU A 66 17.82 -0.74 -1.50
C LEU A 66 18.33 -1.51 -2.73
N PRO A 67 17.74 -2.67 -3.06
CA PRO A 67 17.96 -3.33 -4.35
C PRO A 67 17.61 -2.39 -5.50
N ASP A 68 18.17 -2.66 -6.69
CA ASP A 68 17.90 -1.87 -7.88
C ASP A 68 16.39 -1.78 -8.17
N ILE A 69 15.91 -0.54 -8.36
CA ILE A 69 14.50 -0.24 -8.59
C ILE A 69 14.29 0.05 -10.07
N ALA A 70 13.39 -0.69 -10.69
CA ALA A 70 12.86 -0.42 -12.02
C ALA A 70 11.40 0.05 -11.93
N TYR A 71 10.87 0.51 -13.06
CA TYR A 71 9.52 1.06 -13.16
C TYR A 71 8.77 0.37 -14.29
N ASN A 72 7.55 -0.07 -14.02
CA ASN A 72 6.70 -0.63 -15.07
C ASN A 72 6.17 0.48 -16.00
N LYS A 73 5.41 0.10 -17.03
CA LYS A 73 4.80 1.03 -18.00
C LYS A 73 3.91 2.13 -17.39
N HIS A 74 3.50 1.96 -16.14
CA HIS A 74 2.67 2.91 -15.40
C HIS A 74 3.43 3.61 -14.26
N GLN A 75 4.77 3.56 -14.25
CA GLN A 75 5.62 4.18 -13.24
C GLN A 75 5.45 3.60 -11.82
N LYS A 76 4.91 2.38 -11.69
CA LYS A 76 4.94 1.65 -10.41
C LYS A 76 6.34 1.07 -10.19
N PRO A 77 7.03 1.42 -9.09
CA PRO A 77 8.37 0.92 -8.81
C PRO A 77 8.33 -0.55 -8.36
N TYR A 78 9.34 -1.32 -8.72
CA TYR A 78 9.58 -2.69 -8.28
C TYR A 78 11.07 -2.98 -8.18
N PHE A 79 11.47 -4.01 -7.43
CA PHE A 79 12.87 -4.44 -7.35
C PHE A 79 13.21 -5.38 -8.51
N LEU A 80 14.37 -5.20 -9.15
CA LEU A 80 14.83 -6.09 -10.23
C LEU A 80 15.29 -7.46 -9.72
N ASN A 81 16.05 -7.48 -8.62
CA ASN A 81 16.76 -8.66 -8.13
C ASN A 81 16.52 -8.91 -6.64
N ALA A 82 15.27 -8.79 -6.19
CA ALA A 82 14.91 -9.06 -4.80
C ALA A 82 13.58 -9.81 -4.69
N PRO A 83 13.45 -10.77 -3.78
CA PRO A 83 12.24 -11.59 -3.62
C PRO A 83 11.15 -10.86 -2.83
N PHE A 84 10.94 -9.58 -3.11
CA PHE A 84 9.98 -8.73 -2.41
C PHE A 84 9.21 -7.88 -3.41
N HIS A 85 7.88 -7.86 -3.26
CA HIS A 85 7.05 -6.81 -3.83
C HIS A 85 6.84 -5.71 -2.79
N PHE A 86 6.75 -4.47 -3.26
CA PHE A 86 6.39 -3.37 -2.38
C PHE A 86 5.46 -2.37 -3.06
N ASN A 87 4.74 -1.60 -2.25
CA ASN A 87 4.05 -0.42 -2.71
C ASN A 87 4.20 0.69 -1.65
N LEU A 88 4.26 1.95 -2.10
CA LEU A 88 4.55 3.10 -1.25
C LEU A 88 3.45 4.14 -1.42
N THR A 89 3.18 4.86 -0.34
CA THR A 89 2.30 6.03 -0.34
C THR A 89 2.77 7.03 0.71
N HIS A 90 2.40 8.29 0.54
CA HIS A 90 2.76 9.34 1.47
C HIS A 90 1.72 10.46 1.46
N THR A 91 1.62 11.13 2.59
CA THR A 91 0.99 12.43 2.75
C THR A 91 2.07 13.47 3.03
N GLU A 92 1.66 14.65 3.47
CA GLU A 92 2.58 15.70 3.89
C GLU A 92 3.31 15.37 5.18
N ASP A 93 2.68 14.58 6.05
CA ASP A 93 3.05 14.35 7.43
C ASP A 93 3.20 12.86 7.79
N ALA A 94 3.07 11.95 6.83
CA ALA A 94 3.27 10.52 7.04
C ALA A 94 3.69 9.80 5.75
N VAL A 95 4.41 8.69 5.89
CA VAL A 95 4.71 7.73 4.83
C VAL A 95 4.28 6.32 5.23
N ALA A 96 3.89 5.52 4.24
CA ALA A 96 3.53 4.13 4.45
C ALA A 96 4.09 3.24 3.34
N VAL A 97 4.45 2.02 3.72
CA VAL A 97 4.92 0.98 2.82
C VAL A 97 4.20 -0.33 3.13
N ILE A 98 3.90 -1.08 2.09
CA ILE A 98 3.55 -2.49 2.20
C ILE A 98 4.64 -3.31 1.52
N ILE A 99 5.08 -4.38 2.17
CA ILE A 99 6.10 -5.31 1.67
C ILE A 99 5.51 -6.72 1.70
N LEU A 100 5.57 -7.41 0.57
CA LEU A 100 5.15 -8.79 0.43
C LEU A 100 6.34 -9.64 -0.04
N PRO A 101 6.88 -10.55 0.82
CA PRO A 101 7.90 -11.48 0.37
C PRO A 101 7.33 -12.48 -0.64
N HIS A 102 8.14 -12.90 -1.60
CA HIS A 102 7.79 -14.00 -2.49
C HIS A 102 7.60 -15.27 -1.65
N ARG A 103 6.56 -16.05 -1.94
CA ARG A 103 6.47 -17.42 -1.41
C ARG A 103 7.36 -18.29 -2.29
N THR A 104 8.52 -18.67 -1.78
CA THR A 104 9.29 -19.77 -2.38
C THR A 104 8.40 -21.00 -2.33
N THR A 105 7.99 -21.51 -3.50
CA THR A 105 7.34 -22.82 -3.54
C THR A 105 8.37 -23.88 -3.16
N HIS A 106 7.97 -24.95 -2.46
CA HIS A 106 8.89 -26.01 -1.99
C HIS A 106 9.78 -26.64 -3.09
N LEU A 107 9.45 -26.45 -4.37
CA LEU A 107 10.26 -26.86 -5.51
C LEU A 107 11.51 -26.01 -5.71
N GLU A 108 11.46 -24.70 -5.44
CA GLU A 108 12.61 -23.80 -5.56
C GLU A 108 13.61 -24.04 -4.42
N ALA A 109 13.11 -24.31 -3.20
CA ALA A 109 13.95 -24.66 -2.06
C ALA A 109 14.73 -25.99 -2.27
N HIS A 110 14.18 -26.95 -3.02
CA HIS A 110 14.88 -28.19 -3.37
C HIS A 110 16.02 -27.96 -4.38
N LEU A 111 15.84 -27.04 -5.31
CA LEU A 111 16.90 -26.65 -6.25
C LEU A 111 18.02 -25.87 -5.54
N GLU A 112 17.69 -24.99 -4.59
CA GLU A 112 18.69 -24.30 -3.77
C GLU A 112 19.55 -25.28 -2.94
N ILE A 113 18.93 -26.29 -2.32
CA ILE A 113 19.64 -27.31 -1.52
C ILE A 113 20.55 -28.19 -2.40
N GLN A 114 20.12 -28.54 -3.62
CA GLN A 114 20.93 -29.35 -4.54
C GLN A 114 22.15 -28.59 -5.09
N ILE A 115 22.04 -27.28 -5.30
CA ILE A 115 23.15 -26.46 -5.77
C ILE A 115 24.18 -26.24 -4.64
N GLU A 116 23.74 -25.99 -3.40
CA GLU A 116 24.65 -25.87 -2.24
C GLU A 116 25.39 -27.17 -1.91
N THR A 117 24.81 -28.34 -2.22
CA THR A 117 25.48 -29.63 -2.01
C THR A 117 26.47 -30.00 -3.12
N GLN A 118 26.33 -29.47 -4.34
CA GLN A 118 27.26 -29.73 -5.44
C GLN A 118 28.40 -28.70 -5.54
N ILE A 119 28.22 -27.48 -5.03
CA ILE A 119 29.20 -26.40 -5.12
C ILE A 119 29.58 -26.00 -3.68
N GLY A 120 30.63 -26.62 -3.15
CA GLY A 120 31.00 -26.53 -1.74
C GLY A 120 30.89 -25.14 -1.12
N ARG A 121 30.33 -25.11 0.11
CA ARG A 121 30.15 -23.98 1.04
C ARG A 121 30.87 -22.68 0.63
N PHE A 122 30.20 -21.86 -0.19
CA PHE A 122 30.45 -20.42 -0.22
C PHE A 122 29.56 -19.77 0.84
N GLU A 123 30.12 -18.87 1.64
CA GLU A 123 29.37 -18.08 2.60
C GLU A 123 28.27 -17.29 1.88
N THR A 124 27.02 -17.73 2.01
CA THR A 124 25.85 -17.10 1.39
C THR A 124 25.49 -15.81 2.13
N ALA A 125 26.23 -14.77 1.81
CA ALA A 125 25.75 -13.41 1.90
C ALA A 125 25.94 -12.79 0.53
N ASN A 126 24.99 -13.04 -0.38
CA ASN A 126 24.60 -12.19 -1.50
C ASN A 126 23.51 -12.95 -2.28
N PHE A 127 22.33 -12.35 -2.37
CA PHE A 127 21.19 -12.85 -3.14
C PHE A 127 21.64 -13.36 -4.52
N LEU A 128 21.09 -14.52 -4.91
CA LEU A 128 21.31 -15.36 -6.11
C LEU A 128 22.21 -14.80 -7.24
N PRO A 129 23.03 -15.64 -7.90
CA PRO A 129 23.89 -15.21 -8.99
C PRO A 129 23.10 -14.47 -10.09
N ARG A 130 23.70 -13.37 -10.58
CA ARG A 130 23.24 -12.38 -11.58
C ARG A 130 22.59 -12.90 -12.88
N GLY A 131 22.41 -14.21 -13.04
CA GLY A 131 21.90 -14.84 -14.26
C GLY A 131 20.57 -15.59 -14.13
N TYR A 132 19.98 -15.72 -12.93
CA TYR A 132 18.73 -16.51 -12.78
C TYR A 132 17.44 -15.74 -13.07
N TYR A 133 17.47 -14.40 -12.98
CA TYR A 133 16.38 -13.53 -13.43
C TYR A 133 16.79 -12.89 -14.76
N SER A 134 16.71 -13.66 -15.85
CA SER A 134 16.76 -13.06 -17.19
C SER A 134 15.51 -12.22 -17.42
N ASP A 135 15.63 -11.11 -18.14
CA ASP A 135 14.50 -10.22 -18.51
C ASP A 135 13.33 -10.96 -19.18
N GLN A 136 13.59 -12.14 -19.76
CA GLN A 136 12.57 -12.99 -20.38
C GLN A 136 11.82 -13.91 -19.39
N ASN A 137 12.42 -14.23 -18.23
CA ASN A 137 11.77 -14.99 -17.16
C ASN A 137 11.13 -14.08 -16.10
N ALA A 138 11.57 -12.83 -15.97
CA ALA A 138 10.92 -11.83 -15.12
C ALA A 138 9.47 -11.53 -15.57
N SER A 139 9.15 -11.69 -16.85
CA SER A 139 7.76 -11.57 -17.34
C SER A 139 6.93 -12.84 -17.12
N LEU A 140 7.56 -13.99 -16.86
CA LEU A 140 6.90 -15.28 -16.67
C LEU A 140 6.70 -15.62 -15.19
N ILE A 141 7.59 -15.16 -14.31
CA ILE A 141 7.46 -15.27 -12.86
C ILE A 141 6.64 -14.09 -12.33
N GLY A 142 5.34 -14.12 -12.64
CA GLY A 142 4.32 -13.63 -11.72
C GLY A 142 4.05 -12.12 -11.64
N GLU A 143 3.98 -11.37 -12.75
CA GLU A 143 3.28 -10.06 -12.74
C GLU A 143 1.83 -10.18 -12.20
N LYS A 144 1.24 -11.38 -12.21
CA LYS A 144 -0.14 -11.64 -11.77
C LYS A 144 -0.31 -12.14 -10.34
N GLU A 145 0.70 -12.67 -9.65
CA GLU A 145 0.45 -13.43 -8.41
C GLU A 145 0.60 -12.66 -7.10
N ASN A 146 1.22 -11.48 -7.13
CA ASN A 146 1.55 -10.70 -5.93
C ASN A 146 1.16 -9.22 -6.09
N ILE A 147 -0.08 -9.03 -6.52
CA ILE A 147 -0.69 -7.72 -6.71
C ILE A 147 -1.00 -7.10 -5.34
N ILE A 148 -0.26 -6.07 -4.97
CA ILE A 148 -0.44 -5.30 -3.72
C ILE A 148 -0.51 -3.81 -3.99
N GLY A 149 -1.27 -3.11 -3.15
CA GLY A 149 -1.41 -1.66 -3.20
C GLY A 149 -1.69 -1.08 -1.81
N ILE A 150 -1.18 0.13 -1.58
CA ILE A 150 -1.39 0.89 -0.35
C ILE A 150 -1.69 2.34 -0.69
N ASP A 151 -2.64 2.93 0.01
CA ASP A 151 -2.94 4.35 -0.07
C ASP A 151 -3.11 5.00 1.30
N LEU A 152 -2.64 6.24 1.43
CA LEU A 152 -2.68 7.02 2.66
C LEU A 152 -3.04 8.45 2.30
N GLU A 153 -4.12 8.95 2.88
CA GLU A 153 -4.65 10.29 2.60
C GLU A 153 -5.06 11.01 3.89
N SER A 154 -4.65 12.27 4.04
CA SER A 154 -5.08 13.11 5.16
C SER A 154 -6.55 13.49 4.98
N ILE A 155 -7.36 13.27 6.03
CA ILE A 155 -8.78 13.61 6.03
C ILE A 155 -8.93 15.10 6.30
N GLN A 156 -9.12 15.86 5.23
CA GLN A 156 -9.21 17.31 5.27
C GLN A 156 -10.23 17.87 4.28
N PRO A 157 -10.74 19.09 4.50
CA PRO A 157 -11.60 19.76 3.53
C PRO A 157 -10.95 19.87 2.15
N ARG A 158 -11.75 19.72 1.09
CA ARG A 158 -11.31 19.92 -0.30
C ARG A 158 -12.03 21.13 -0.90
N LYS A 159 -11.41 21.77 -1.90
CA LYS A 159 -11.96 22.96 -2.58
C LYS A 159 -13.36 22.72 -3.16
N SER A 160 -13.62 21.52 -3.66
CA SER A 160 -14.94 21.14 -4.17
C SER A 160 -15.17 19.63 -4.00
N PHE A 161 -15.85 19.25 -2.92
CA PHE A 161 -16.28 17.85 -2.76
C PHE A 161 -17.32 17.47 -3.81
N ALA A 162 -18.26 18.34 -4.16
CA ALA A 162 -19.25 18.07 -5.20
C ALA A 162 -18.60 17.61 -6.52
N ALA A 163 -17.60 18.34 -7.03
CA ALA A 163 -16.92 17.96 -8.27
C ALA A 163 -16.11 16.66 -8.13
N LEU A 164 -15.55 16.37 -6.95
CA LEU A 164 -14.83 15.11 -6.71
C LEU A 164 -15.80 13.93 -6.62
N LEU A 165 -16.94 14.10 -5.93
CA LEU A 165 -18.00 13.11 -5.83
C LEU A 165 -18.50 12.72 -7.22
N GLN A 166 -18.92 13.71 -8.01
CA GLN A 166 -19.47 13.50 -9.35
C GLN A 166 -18.51 12.81 -10.33
N ARG A 167 -17.20 13.09 -10.23
CA ARG A 167 -16.22 12.56 -11.20
C ARG A 167 -15.72 11.15 -10.84
N THR A 168 -15.81 10.76 -9.58
CA THR A 168 -15.07 9.61 -9.01
C THR A 168 -15.98 8.47 -8.55
N PHE A 169 -17.15 8.80 -8.04
CA PHE A 169 -17.99 7.86 -7.31
C PHE A 169 -19.32 7.59 -8.03
N SER A 170 -19.79 6.35 -7.96
CA SER A 170 -21.11 5.94 -8.45
C SER A 170 -22.22 6.51 -7.55
N PRO A 171 -23.48 6.55 -8.02
CA PRO A 171 -24.61 6.99 -7.20
C PRO A 171 -24.73 6.23 -5.87
N LEU A 172 -24.42 4.93 -5.86
CA LEU A 172 -24.42 4.09 -4.66
C LEU A 172 -23.36 4.56 -3.65
N GLU A 173 -22.13 4.76 -4.12
CA GLU A 173 -21.01 5.25 -3.31
C GLU A 173 -21.29 6.65 -2.75
N ILE A 174 -21.82 7.55 -3.59
CA ILE A 174 -22.21 8.90 -3.16
C ILE A 174 -23.30 8.83 -2.09
N ALA A 175 -24.33 8.00 -2.28
CA ALA A 175 -25.40 7.84 -1.30
C ALA A 175 -24.84 7.36 0.06
N TRP A 176 -23.91 6.41 0.06
CA TRP A 176 -23.25 5.93 1.28
C TRP A 176 -22.39 7.01 1.95
N ILE A 177 -21.61 7.77 1.16
CA ILE A 177 -20.82 8.89 1.68
C ILE A 177 -21.73 9.91 2.36
N LEU A 178 -22.85 10.26 1.72
CA LEU A 178 -23.76 11.30 2.18
C LEU A 178 -24.76 10.83 3.24
N GLU A 179 -24.91 9.52 3.45
CA GLU A 179 -25.90 8.93 4.33
C GLU A 179 -25.90 9.63 5.70
N PRO A 180 -27.04 10.17 6.16
CA PRO A 180 -27.10 10.79 7.48
C PRO A 180 -26.76 9.75 8.56
N SER A 181 -26.26 10.21 9.70
CA SER A 181 -26.05 9.34 10.88
C SER A 181 -27.34 8.71 11.43
N THR A 182 -28.50 9.03 10.83
CA THR A 182 -29.82 8.49 11.12
C THR A 182 -30.44 7.87 9.87
N PRO A 183 -30.99 6.66 9.94
CA PRO A 183 -31.43 5.93 8.75
C PRO A 183 -32.63 6.62 8.10
N ARG A 184 -32.48 7.05 6.85
CA ARG A 184 -33.59 7.37 5.95
C ARG A 184 -33.49 6.43 4.73
N PRO A 185 -34.62 5.94 4.19
CA PRO A 185 -34.60 4.98 3.10
C PRO A 185 -33.94 5.55 1.84
N LEU A 186 -32.97 4.80 1.29
CA LEU A 186 -32.15 5.12 0.10
C LEU A 186 -32.98 5.54 -1.13
N ASN A 187 -34.21 5.05 -1.23
CA ASN A 187 -35.05 5.16 -2.44
C ASN A 187 -35.45 6.58 -2.83
N ARG A 188 -35.23 7.60 -1.98
CA ARG A 188 -35.48 9.02 -2.34
C ARG A 188 -34.26 9.77 -2.90
N ILE A 189 -33.06 9.18 -2.86
CA ILE A 189 -31.81 9.87 -3.21
C ILE A 189 -31.46 9.75 -4.71
N LEU A 190 -31.94 8.71 -5.40
CA LEU A 190 -31.43 8.33 -6.72
C LEU A 190 -31.89 9.20 -7.89
N HIS A 191 -32.92 10.04 -7.74
CA HIS A 191 -33.47 10.79 -8.88
C HIS A 191 -32.94 12.23 -9.07
N ARG A 192 -32.22 12.79 -8.09
CA ARG A 192 -31.42 14.04 -8.18
C ARG A 192 -30.61 14.18 -6.90
N ILE A 193 -29.34 13.79 -6.90
CA ILE A 193 -28.45 14.07 -5.76
C ILE A 193 -27.98 15.51 -5.90
N ASP A 194 -28.59 16.43 -5.16
CA ASP A 194 -28.00 17.75 -4.95
C ASP A 194 -26.73 17.57 -4.11
N LEU A 195 -25.57 17.64 -4.77
CA LEU A 195 -24.29 17.42 -4.12
C LEU A 195 -23.95 18.63 -3.22
N PRO A 196 -23.67 18.41 -1.92
CA PRO A 196 -23.38 19.51 -1.02
C PRO A 196 -22.02 20.14 -1.37
N ALA A 197 -21.92 21.46 -1.18
CA ALA A 197 -20.66 22.18 -1.36
C ALA A 197 -19.57 21.75 -0.37
N SER A 198 -19.97 21.35 0.84
CA SER A 198 -19.09 20.87 1.90
C SER A 198 -19.64 19.59 2.55
N LEU A 199 -18.73 18.78 3.10
CA LEU A 199 -19.07 17.55 3.82
C LEU A 199 -18.87 17.73 5.32
N THR A 200 -19.73 17.12 6.13
CA THR A 200 -19.50 16.97 7.58
C THR A 200 -18.27 16.11 7.86
N LYS A 201 -17.73 16.14 9.08
CA LYS A 201 -16.56 15.30 9.45
C LYS A 201 -16.78 13.81 9.19
N ALA A 202 -17.98 13.30 9.48
CA ALA A 202 -18.33 11.89 9.23
C ALA A 202 -18.38 11.56 7.72
N GLN A 203 -18.97 12.45 6.93
CA GLN A 203 -19.03 12.30 5.47
C GLN A 203 -17.63 12.44 4.83
N GLN A 204 -16.78 13.34 5.35
CA GLN A 204 -15.37 13.43 4.93
C GLN A 204 -14.64 12.12 5.23
N LYS A 205 -14.81 11.54 6.43
CA LYS A 205 -14.24 10.22 6.74
C LYS A 205 -14.66 9.17 5.72
N ARG A 206 -15.96 9.07 5.42
CA ARG A 206 -16.48 8.13 4.43
C ARG A 206 -15.94 8.37 3.02
N PHE A 207 -15.87 9.63 2.59
CA PHE A 207 -15.27 10.02 1.31
C PHE A 207 -13.82 9.49 1.21
N PHE A 208 -13.00 9.76 2.22
CA PHE A 208 -11.59 9.38 2.20
C PHE A 208 -11.37 7.87 2.35
N LEU A 209 -12.26 7.17 3.07
CA LEU A 209 -12.25 5.70 3.11
C LEU A 209 -12.46 5.13 1.71
N LEU A 210 -13.49 5.56 0.96
CA LEU A 210 -13.72 5.06 -0.39
C LEU A 210 -12.63 5.54 -1.38
N TRP A 211 -12.18 6.78 -1.26
CA TRP A 211 -11.11 7.33 -2.09
C TRP A 211 -9.83 6.50 -1.98
N SER A 212 -9.31 6.32 -0.75
CA SER A 212 -8.09 5.56 -0.54
C SER A 212 -8.26 4.09 -0.91
N THR A 213 -9.46 3.53 -0.73
CA THR A 213 -9.78 2.18 -1.19
C THR A 213 -9.61 2.05 -2.71
N LYS A 214 -10.15 2.99 -3.50
CA LYS A 214 -9.97 3.00 -4.97
C LYS A 214 -8.51 3.22 -5.36
N GLU A 215 -7.80 4.14 -4.71
CA GLU A 215 -6.37 4.37 -4.96
C GLU A 215 -5.52 3.14 -4.67
N ALA A 216 -5.74 2.47 -3.53
CA ALA A 216 -5.02 1.25 -3.17
C ALA A 216 -5.26 0.15 -4.21
N TYR A 217 -6.51 0.00 -4.68
CA TYR A 217 -6.83 -0.92 -5.78
C TYR A 217 -6.08 -0.59 -7.06
N LEU A 218 -6.15 0.67 -7.52
CA LEU A 218 -5.53 1.11 -8.77
C LEU A 218 -4.00 1.09 -8.71
N LYS A 219 -3.42 1.28 -7.52
CA LYS A 219 -1.99 1.07 -7.28
C LYS A 219 -1.62 -0.41 -7.33
N ALA A 220 -2.49 -1.30 -6.86
CA ALA A 220 -2.33 -2.74 -7.01
C ALA A 220 -2.28 -3.13 -8.49
N ASP A 221 -3.33 -2.77 -9.21
CA ASP A 221 -3.56 -3.01 -10.63
C ASP A 221 -2.56 -2.30 -11.56
N GLY A 222 -2.03 -1.16 -11.13
CA GLY A 222 -0.99 -0.42 -11.83
C GLY A 222 -1.51 0.57 -12.86
N ARG A 223 -2.80 0.59 -13.24
CA ARG A 223 -3.33 1.54 -14.24
C ARG A 223 -3.37 3.00 -13.78
N GLY A 224 -3.25 3.26 -12.47
CA GLY A 224 -3.36 4.60 -11.90
C GLY A 224 -4.77 5.21 -12.06
N LEU A 225 -4.87 6.54 -11.90
CA LEU A 225 -6.14 7.29 -11.79
C LEU A 225 -7.11 7.11 -12.97
N GLN A 226 -6.64 6.69 -14.13
CA GLN A 226 -7.49 6.49 -15.32
C GLN A 226 -8.54 5.39 -15.10
N GLY A 227 -8.31 4.48 -14.15
CA GLY A 227 -9.22 3.39 -13.81
C GLY A 227 -10.34 3.75 -12.82
N LEU A 228 -10.41 4.96 -12.27
CA LEU A 228 -11.36 5.29 -11.18
C LEU A 228 -12.83 4.99 -11.51
N LYS A 229 -13.27 5.34 -12.73
CA LYS A 229 -14.65 5.08 -13.20
C LYS A 229 -14.92 3.60 -13.50
N SER A 230 -13.87 2.80 -13.63
CA SER A 230 -13.98 1.37 -13.86
C SER A 230 -14.16 0.60 -12.56
N LEU A 231 -14.12 1.25 -11.41
CA LEU A 231 -14.30 0.62 -10.10
C LEU A 231 -15.62 1.08 -9.49
N GLU A 232 -16.33 0.13 -8.90
CA GLU A 232 -17.51 0.41 -8.08
C GLU A 232 -17.37 -0.31 -6.74
N ILE A 233 -17.53 0.43 -5.65
CA ILE A 233 -17.57 -0.11 -4.31
C ILE A 233 -19.03 -0.18 -3.86
N ASP A 234 -19.41 -1.34 -3.32
CA ASP A 234 -20.63 -1.51 -2.55
C ASP A 234 -20.24 -1.72 -1.06
N PRO A 235 -20.29 -0.66 -0.23
CA PRO A 235 -19.95 -0.78 1.18
C PRO A 235 -20.94 -1.62 1.99
N ILE A 236 -22.17 -1.79 1.50
CA ILE A 236 -23.23 -2.55 2.18
C ILE A 236 -22.99 -4.04 1.97
N GLU A 237 -22.76 -4.43 0.72
CA GLU A 237 -22.42 -5.82 0.34
C GLU A 237 -20.95 -6.18 0.61
N GLN A 238 -20.17 -5.23 1.14
CA GLN A 238 -18.73 -5.40 1.41
C GLN A 238 -17.96 -5.90 0.17
N ALA A 239 -18.27 -5.30 -0.99
CA ALA A 239 -17.73 -5.70 -2.28
C ALA A 239 -17.08 -4.52 -3.01
N LEU A 240 -16.03 -4.81 -3.78
CA LEU A 240 -15.50 -3.92 -4.80
C LEU A 240 -15.50 -4.65 -6.13
N TYR A 241 -16.11 -4.05 -7.15
CA TYR A 241 -16.17 -4.59 -8.50
C TYR A 241 -15.11 -3.95 -9.38
N GLY A 242 -14.14 -4.75 -9.80
CA GLY A 242 -13.00 -4.28 -10.60
C GLY A 242 -12.45 -5.37 -11.53
N ASP A 243 -11.22 -5.15 -12.02
CA ASP A 243 -10.58 -6.01 -13.02
C ASP A 243 -9.53 -6.98 -12.42
N LEU A 244 -9.12 -6.75 -11.17
CA LEU A 244 -8.36 -7.71 -10.38
C LEU A 244 -9.25 -8.89 -9.98
N LYS A 245 -8.63 -9.94 -9.42
CA LYS A 245 -9.30 -11.21 -9.12
C LYS A 245 -8.98 -11.66 -7.70
N ALA A 246 -10.02 -11.80 -6.88
CA ALA A 246 -9.99 -12.49 -5.59
C ALA A 246 -8.97 -11.91 -4.58
N GLY A 247 -8.90 -10.58 -4.48
CA GLY A 247 -8.24 -9.88 -3.38
C GLY A 247 -9.18 -9.50 -2.23
N LYS A 248 -8.59 -8.95 -1.17
CA LYS A 248 -9.28 -8.28 -0.07
C LYS A 248 -8.80 -6.84 0.02
N LEU A 249 -9.73 -5.93 0.28
CA LEU A 249 -9.41 -4.55 0.62
C LEU A 249 -9.73 -4.27 2.07
N TYR A 250 -8.90 -3.42 2.66
CA TYR A 250 -9.02 -2.99 4.03
C TYR A 250 -8.85 -1.48 4.04
N ALA A 251 -9.79 -0.75 4.64
CA ALA A 251 -9.65 0.68 4.84
C ALA A 251 -10.05 1.07 6.25
N GLY A 252 -9.26 1.92 6.89
CA GLY A 252 -9.48 2.35 8.25
C GLY A 252 -8.86 3.72 8.49
N THR A 253 -9.18 4.32 9.63
CA THR A 253 -8.62 5.62 10.01
C THR A 253 -7.57 5.53 11.09
N ARG A 254 -6.52 6.35 10.98
CA ARG A 254 -5.47 6.48 11.98
C ARG A 254 -5.01 7.92 12.11
N SER A 255 -4.63 8.34 13.31
CA SER A 255 -4.03 9.66 13.51
C SER A 255 -2.52 9.60 13.37
N PHE A 256 -1.96 10.58 12.66
CA PHE A 256 -0.54 10.86 12.56
C PHE A 256 -0.33 12.36 12.75
N ASN A 257 0.63 12.79 13.57
CA ASN A 257 0.90 14.22 13.82
C ASN A 257 -0.38 15.04 14.18
N ASN A 258 -1.30 14.45 14.95
CA ASN A 258 -2.62 15.00 15.31
C ASN A 258 -3.64 15.13 14.16
N ASN A 259 -3.30 14.73 12.94
CA ASN A 259 -4.20 14.70 11.79
C ASN A 259 -4.74 13.28 11.57
N ILE A 260 -6.04 13.18 11.28
CA ILE A 260 -6.66 11.89 10.95
C ILE A 260 -6.41 11.58 9.48
N HIS A 261 -6.02 10.35 9.22
CA HIS A 261 -5.73 9.80 7.90
C HIS A 261 -6.61 8.62 7.59
N SER A 262 -6.93 8.44 6.31
CA SER A 262 -7.45 7.20 5.75
C SER A 262 -6.27 6.37 5.26
N LEU A 263 -6.17 5.12 5.72
CA LEU A 263 -5.20 4.14 5.26
C LEU A 263 -5.97 3.00 4.60
N ALA A 264 -5.61 2.67 3.36
CA ALA A 264 -6.21 1.58 2.61
C ALA A 264 -5.16 0.61 2.05
N LEU A 265 -5.52 -0.67 1.99
CA LEU A 265 -4.69 -1.75 1.50
C LEU A 265 -5.48 -2.60 0.52
N TYR A 266 -4.82 -3.01 -0.57
CA TYR A 266 -5.25 -4.14 -1.39
C TYR A 266 -4.24 -5.28 -1.21
N LEU A 267 -4.76 -6.46 -0.84
CA LEU A 267 -3.97 -7.65 -0.61
C LEU A 267 -4.58 -8.86 -1.33
N PRO A 268 -3.75 -9.79 -1.86
CA PRO A 268 -4.25 -11.08 -2.32
C PRO A 268 -4.93 -11.83 -1.18
N GLN A 269 -6.03 -12.55 -1.42
CA GLN A 269 -6.80 -13.26 -0.39
C GLN A 269 -5.95 -14.20 0.49
N LYS A 270 -4.91 -14.83 -0.07
CA LYS A 270 -3.94 -15.68 0.66
C LYS A 270 -3.13 -14.93 1.74
N SER A 271 -3.19 -13.60 1.77
CA SER A 271 -2.40 -12.71 2.63
C SER A 271 -3.26 -11.89 3.60
N ALA A 272 -4.56 -12.21 3.68
CA ALA A 272 -5.58 -11.47 4.40
C ALA A 272 -5.58 -11.67 5.93
N ASP A 273 -4.85 -12.67 6.43
CA ASP A 273 -4.91 -13.09 7.83
C ASP A 273 -4.00 -12.24 8.72
N HIS A 274 -4.52 -11.78 9.86
CA HIS A 274 -3.80 -11.04 10.91
C HIS A 274 -2.99 -9.81 10.44
N LEU A 275 -3.68 -8.83 9.85
CA LEU A 275 -3.05 -7.56 9.47
C LEU A 275 -2.79 -6.68 10.68
N THR A 276 -1.51 -6.55 11.02
CA THR A 276 -1.04 -5.57 12.01
C THR A 276 -0.30 -4.43 11.33
N LEU A 277 -0.38 -3.25 11.92
CA LEU A 277 0.35 -2.08 11.49
C LEU A 277 1.65 -1.99 12.29
N THR A 278 2.79 -2.04 11.60
CA THR A 278 4.09 -1.77 12.19
C THR A 278 4.38 -0.27 12.10
N ILE A 279 4.76 0.34 13.22
CA ILE A 279 5.07 1.76 13.31
C ILE A 279 6.55 1.88 13.58
N LEU A 280 7.20 2.69 12.75
CA LEU A 280 8.56 3.14 12.99
C LEU A 280 8.47 4.50 13.67
N ASP A 281 8.93 4.54 14.92
CA ASP A 281 9.31 5.77 15.61
C ASP A 281 10.83 5.78 15.80
N VAL A 282 11.38 6.94 16.12
CA VAL A 282 12.80 7.11 16.40
C VAL A 282 12.89 7.57 17.84
N GLU A 283 13.69 7.01 18.72
CA GLU A 283 14.00 7.60 20.04
C GLU A 283 15.50 7.64 20.24
N SER A 284 16.03 8.78 20.71
CA SER A 284 17.47 8.97 20.91
C SER A 284 18.30 8.51 19.70
N GLU A 285 17.86 8.93 18.50
CA GLU A 285 18.47 8.60 17.19
C GLU A 285 18.43 7.11 16.80
N ARG A 286 17.69 6.28 17.53
CA ARG A 286 17.52 4.86 17.22
C ARG A 286 16.11 4.57 16.73
N GLU A 287 15.99 3.72 15.73
CA GLU A 287 14.70 3.22 15.27
C GLU A 287 14.07 2.30 16.33
N ILE A 288 12.79 2.53 16.60
CA ILE A 288 11.93 1.69 17.43
C ILE A 288 10.78 1.23 16.56
N PHE A 289 10.62 -0.07 16.49
CA PHE A 289 9.50 -0.71 15.83
C PHE A 289 8.56 -1.28 16.87
N PHE A 290 7.29 -0.90 16.76
CA PHE A 290 6.22 -1.51 17.52
C PHE A 290 5.04 -1.82 16.61
N THR A 291 4.18 -2.72 17.06
CA THR A 291 3.08 -3.24 16.26
C THR A 291 1.78 -2.93 16.96
N GLU A 292 0.80 -2.47 16.18
CA GLU A 292 -0.55 -2.19 16.65
C GLU A 292 -1.59 -2.86 15.77
N THR A 293 -2.70 -3.26 16.39
CA THR A 293 -3.89 -3.68 15.64
C THR A 293 -4.61 -2.44 15.13
N ILE A 294 -4.87 -2.40 13.83
CA ILE A 294 -5.71 -1.37 13.23
C ILE A 294 -7.15 -1.87 13.15
N LYS A 295 -8.10 -1.03 13.58
CA LYS A 295 -9.51 -1.27 13.33
C LYS A 295 -9.83 -0.87 11.89
N TRP A 296 -10.14 -1.85 11.07
CA TRP A 296 -10.63 -1.63 9.71
C TRP A 296 -12.10 -1.19 9.76
N ASP A 297 -12.38 0.00 9.22
CA ASP A 297 -13.74 0.54 9.10
C ASP A 297 -14.49 -0.08 7.91
N LEU A 298 -13.75 -0.46 6.86
CA LEU A 298 -14.24 -1.18 5.69
C LEU A 298 -13.35 -2.38 5.42
N ILE A 299 -13.97 -3.53 5.20
CA ILE A 299 -13.31 -4.74 4.69
C ILE A 299 -14.13 -5.18 3.49
N LEU A 300 -13.52 -5.25 2.32
CA LEU A 300 -14.21 -5.55 1.07
C LEU A 300 -13.59 -6.78 0.39
N SER A 301 -14.41 -7.56 -0.28
CA SER A 301 -13.96 -8.61 -1.19
C SER A 301 -13.92 -8.04 -2.61
N ASP A 302 -12.83 -8.28 -3.33
CA ASP A 302 -12.71 -7.95 -4.75
C ASP A 302 -13.48 -8.97 -5.57
N MET A 303 -14.53 -8.49 -6.23
CA MET A 303 -15.49 -9.26 -6.99
C MET A 303 -15.29 -8.98 -8.49
N PRO A 304 -15.43 -10.01 -9.35
CA PRO A 304 -15.42 -9.77 -10.79
C PRO A 304 -16.57 -8.82 -11.14
N LYS A 305 -16.31 -7.88 -12.05
CA LYS A 305 -17.40 -7.09 -12.65
C LYS A 305 -18.46 -8.05 -13.18
N GLN A 306 -19.69 -7.86 -12.74
CA GLN A 306 -20.81 -8.45 -13.43
C GLN A 306 -20.84 -7.81 -14.82
N HIS A 307 -20.54 -8.57 -15.86
CA HIS A 307 -20.89 -8.17 -17.21
C HIS A 307 -22.40 -7.97 -17.19
N SER A 308 -22.84 -6.72 -17.21
CA SER A 308 -24.22 -6.41 -17.51
C SER A 308 -24.43 -6.97 -18.91
N SER A 309 -25.10 -8.12 -19.00
CA SER A 309 -25.67 -8.62 -20.24
C SER A 309 -26.60 -7.51 -20.72
N GLN A 310 -26.13 -6.71 -21.68
CA GLN A 310 -26.99 -5.85 -22.48
C GLN A 310 -27.83 -6.71 -23.41
#